data_AF-A0A2E8ESC5-F1
#
_entry.id   AF-A0A2E8ESC5-F1
#
_cell.length_a   1.000
_cell.length_b   1.000
_cell.length_c   1.000
_cell.angle_alpha   90.00
_cell.angle_beta   90.00
_cell.angle_gamma   90.00
#
_symmetry.space_group_name_H-M   'P 1'
#
loop_
_entity.id
_entity.type
_entity.pdbx_description
1 polymer ?
#
loop_
_entity_poly.entity_id
_entity_poly.type
_entity_poly.pdbx_seq_one_letter_code
_entity_poly.pdbx_strand_id
1 'polypeptide(L)'
;MDLTEIHPLVIHFPIALFSVGFLCDTLSCFFKKKGLGIAGWWNLIFGLISSVVALITGVISDLHQTEMILRPFPLHKNHSSLQLVVVFILLLLLVWRIKLQKPLSLGSRASLIYLVGLGMAVGFLFYGSHLGAISSGRF
;
A
#
# COMPACT_ATOMS: atom_id res chain seq x y z
N MET A 1 -9.10 -20.10 16.57
CA MET A 1 -8.35 -19.37 15.54
C MET A 1 -7.07 -18.89 16.20
N ASP A 2 -5.93 -19.29 15.66
CA ASP A 2 -4.65 -18.78 16.14
C ASP A 2 -4.41 -17.37 15.60
N LEU A 3 -3.79 -16.49 16.38
CA LEU A 3 -3.48 -15.12 15.97
C LEU A 3 -2.54 -15.10 14.75
N THR A 4 -1.74 -16.16 14.58
CA THR A 4 -0.84 -16.36 13.44
C THR A 4 -1.57 -16.54 12.11
N GLU A 5 -2.86 -16.94 12.13
CA GLU A 5 -3.69 -17.18 10.94
C GLU A 5 -4.46 -15.92 10.49
N ILE A 6 -4.44 -14.84 11.28
CA ILE A 6 -5.19 -13.62 10.98
C ILE A 6 -4.55 -12.84 9.82
N HIS A 7 -3.21 -12.85 9.73
CA HIS A 7 -2.49 -12.03 8.76
C HIS A 7 -2.96 -12.22 7.30
N PRO A 8 -3.06 -13.45 6.75
CA PRO A 8 -3.53 -13.68 5.39
C PRO A 8 -4.96 -13.16 5.10
N LEU A 9 -5.81 -13.06 6.13
CA LEU A 9 -7.16 -12.53 5.98
C LEU A 9 -7.15 -11.02 5.81
N VAL A 10 -6.24 -10.33 6.52
CA VAL A 10 -6.24 -8.86 6.58
C VAL A 10 -5.35 -8.19 5.53
N ILE A 11 -4.39 -8.91 4.92
CA ILE A 11 -3.49 -8.34 3.89
C ILE A 11 -4.22 -7.91 2.61
N HIS A 12 -5.38 -8.48 2.31
CA HIS A 12 -6.13 -8.16 1.09
C HIS A 12 -6.74 -6.75 1.13
N PHE A 13 -7.04 -6.24 2.32
CA PHE A 13 -7.61 -4.90 2.49
C PHE A 13 -6.67 -3.79 2.00
N PRO A 14 -5.43 -3.64 2.49
CA PRO A 14 -4.55 -2.59 2.00
C PRO A 14 -4.25 -2.75 0.50
N ILE A 15 -4.07 -3.99 0.00
CA ILE A 15 -3.85 -4.26 -1.43
C ILE A 15 -5.01 -3.73 -2.28
N ALA A 16 -6.25 -4.10 -1.93
CA ALA A 16 -7.44 -3.68 -2.65
C ALA A 16 -7.67 -2.16 -2.53
N LEU A 17 -7.58 -1.61 -1.31
CA LEU A 17 -7.84 -0.20 -1.04
C LEU A 17 -6.85 0.71 -1.76
N PHE A 18 -5.55 0.43 -1.72
CA PHE A 18 -4.58 1.25 -2.46
C PHE A 18 -4.75 1.12 -3.97
N SER A 19 -5.04 -0.09 -4.47
CA SER A 19 -5.25 -0.33 -5.91
C SER A 19 -6.49 0.42 -6.43
N VAL A 20 -7.62 0.28 -5.73
CA VAL A 20 -8.86 1.00 -6.07
C VAL A 20 -8.69 2.50 -5.86
N GLY A 21 -7.95 2.92 -4.83
CA GLY A 21 -7.63 4.32 -4.59
C GLY A 21 -6.85 4.96 -5.74
N PHE A 22 -5.80 4.28 -6.21
CA PHE A 22 -5.04 4.69 -7.39
C PHE A 22 -5.90 4.72 -8.66
N LEU A 23 -6.76 3.72 -8.87
CA LEU A 23 -7.69 3.70 -10.00
C LEU A 23 -8.64 4.90 -9.93
N CYS A 24 -9.28 5.14 -8.80
CA CYS A 24 -10.19 6.26 -8.59
C CYS A 24 -9.50 7.61 -8.81
N ASP A 25 -8.29 7.81 -8.30
CA ASP A 25 -7.52 9.05 -8.51
C ASP A 25 -7.19 9.26 -10.00
N THR A 26 -6.75 8.21 -10.67
CA THR A 26 -6.47 8.21 -12.11
C THR A 26 -7.72 8.57 -12.91
N LEU A 27 -8.84 7.89 -12.65
CA LEU A 27 -10.11 8.16 -13.33
C LEU A 27 -10.67 9.55 -12.98
N SER A 28 -10.43 10.06 -11.77
CA SER A 28 -10.78 11.43 -11.39
C SER A 28 -10.05 12.45 -12.25
N CYS A 29 -8.77 12.21 -12.57
CA CYS A 29 -7.99 13.06 -13.47
C CYS A 29 -8.52 13.05 -14.90
N PHE A 30 -8.87 11.87 -15.45
CA PHE A 30 -9.37 11.74 -16.81
C PHE A 30 -10.79 12.29 -16.97
N PHE A 31 -11.71 11.90 -16.10
CA PHE A 31 -13.13 12.25 -16.22
C PHE A 31 -13.51 13.54 -15.49
N LYS A 32 -12.59 14.15 -14.73
CA LYS A 32 -12.81 15.36 -13.94
C LYS A 32 -14.01 15.25 -12.97
N LYS A 33 -14.28 14.04 -12.48
CA LYS A 33 -15.39 13.76 -11.54
C LYS A 33 -14.89 13.85 -10.11
N LYS A 34 -15.34 14.86 -9.36
CA LYS A 34 -14.96 15.08 -7.95
C LYS A 34 -15.21 13.86 -7.06
N GLY A 35 -16.29 13.12 -7.29
CA GLY A 35 -16.63 11.92 -6.53
C GLY A 35 -15.55 10.83 -6.59
N LEU A 36 -14.89 10.66 -7.75
CA LEU A 36 -13.79 9.70 -7.90
C LEU A 36 -12.57 10.13 -7.09
N GLY A 37 -12.24 11.43 -7.08
CA GLY A 37 -11.14 11.95 -6.26
C GLY A 37 -11.40 11.84 -4.76
N ILE A 38 -12.67 11.95 -4.33
CA ILE A 38 -13.07 11.70 -2.93
C ILE A 38 -12.94 10.21 -2.59
N ALA A 39 -13.41 9.33 -3.47
CA ALA A 39 -13.28 7.88 -3.29
C ALA A 39 -11.80 7.46 -3.19
N GLY A 40 -10.94 7.99 -4.06
CA GLY A 40 -9.50 7.73 -4.01
C GLY A 40 -8.85 8.21 -2.71
N TRP A 41 -9.31 9.35 -2.16
CA TRP A 41 -8.80 9.92 -0.90
C TRP A 41 -9.13 9.02 0.29
N TRP A 42 -10.38 8.58 0.40
CA TRP A 42 -10.80 7.68 1.47
C TRP A 42 -10.13 6.31 1.35
N ASN A 43 -9.99 5.78 0.14
CA ASN A 43 -9.27 4.53 -0.10
C ASN A 43 -7.80 4.62 0.35
N LEU A 44 -7.10 5.74 0.10
CA LEU A 44 -5.73 5.93 0.57
C LEU A 44 -5.63 5.92 2.10
N ILE A 45 -6.60 6.53 2.78
CA ILE A 45 -6.65 6.57 4.25
C ILE A 45 -6.98 5.20 4.84
N PHE A 46 -8.05 4.55 4.38
CA PHE A 46 -8.40 3.22 4.86
C PHE A 46 -7.35 2.17 4.49
N GLY A 47 -6.67 2.35 3.35
CA GLY A 47 -5.50 1.56 2.98
C GLY A 47 -4.38 1.68 4.01
N LEU A 48 -4.07 2.89 4.47
CA LEU A 48 -3.07 3.10 5.53
C LEU A 48 -3.51 2.53 6.88
N ILE A 49 -4.77 2.72 7.27
CA ILE A 49 -5.31 2.16 8.52
C ILE A 49 -5.24 0.63 8.51
N SER A 50 -5.69 0.00 7.42
CA SER A 50 -5.63 -1.46 7.27
C SER A 50 -4.20 -1.98 7.14
N SER A 51 -3.26 -1.18 6.61
CA SER A 51 -1.84 -1.52 6.60
C SER A 51 -1.26 -1.62 8.00
N VAL A 52 -1.67 -0.77 8.94
CA VAL A 52 -1.24 -0.88 10.34
C VAL A 52 -1.69 -2.22 10.94
N VAL A 53 -2.93 -2.63 10.68
CA VAL A 53 -3.45 -3.94 11.11
C VAL A 53 -2.68 -5.09 10.44
N ALA A 54 -2.40 -4.99 9.15
CA ALA A 54 -1.62 -5.98 8.41
C ALA A 54 -0.17 -6.09 8.93
N LEU A 55 0.48 -4.97 9.27
CA LEU A 55 1.83 -4.96 9.84
C LEU A 55 1.85 -5.62 11.22
N ILE A 56 0.91 -5.28 12.11
CA ILE A 56 0.83 -5.87 13.46
C ILE A 56 0.62 -7.39 13.37
N THR A 57 -0.36 -7.82 12.58
CA THR A 57 -0.65 -9.24 12.39
C THR A 57 0.49 -9.98 11.68
N GLY A 58 1.21 -9.30 10.78
CA GLY A 58 2.39 -9.85 10.11
C GLY A 58 3.54 -10.10 11.08
N VAL A 59 3.83 -9.15 11.97
CA VAL A 59 4.81 -9.34 13.07
C VAL A 59 4.42 -10.55 13.92
N ILE A 60 3.14 -10.68 14.28
CA ILE A 60 2.65 -11.80 15.10
C ILE A 60 2.82 -13.14 14.38
N SER A 61 2.50 -13.19 13.08
CA SER A 61 2.68 -14.39 12.24
C SER A 61 4.16 -14.77 12.10
N ASP A 62 5.05 -13.77 12.06
CA ASP A 62 6.50 -13.92 11.92
C ASP A 62 7.22 -14.10 13.28
N LEU A 63 6.53 -14.17 14.43
CA LEU A 63 7.20 -14.33 15.74
C LEU A 63 8.09 -15.58 15.84
N HIS A 64 7.81 -16.60 15.02
CA HIS A 64 8.61 -17.83 14.91
C HIS A 64 9.56 -17.85 13.71
N GLN A 65 9.38 -16.95 12.75
CA GLN A 65 10.17 -16.83 11.53
C GLN A 65 11.02 -15.55 11.64
N THR A 66 12.33 -15.70 11.74
CA THR A 66 13.23 -14.59 12.08
C THR A 66 13.45 -13.57 10.95
N GLU A 67 12.56 -13.52 9.95
CA GLU A 67 12.73 -12.80 8.69
C GLU A 67 12.60 -11.29 8.83
N MET A 68 11.65 -10.78 9.64
CA MET A 68 11.44 -9.33 9.79
C MET A 68 12.58 -8.63 10.58
N ILE A 69 13.07 -9.24 11.67
CA ILE A 69 13.93 -8.53 12.64
C ILE A 69 15.42 -8.81 12.41
N LEU A 70 15.81 -10.03 12.04
CA LEU A 70 17.23 -10.40 12.01
C LEU A 70 17.90 -10.18 10.65
N ARG A 71 17.14 -10.10 9.55
CA ARG A 71 17.70 -10.00 8.19
C ARG A 71 16.88 -9.08 7.26
N PRO A 72 16.83 -7.77 7.55
CA PRO A 72 16.02 -6.83 6.76
C PRO A 72 16.51 -6.61 5.33
N PHE A 73 17.75 -7.03 5.01
CA PHE A 73 18.36 -6.85 3.71
C PHE A 73 18.66 -8.20 3.02
N PRO A 74 18.58 -8.25 1.67
CA PRO A 74 18.23 -7.15 0.76
C PRO A 74 16.72 -6.93 0.62
N LEU A 75 16.29 -5.66 0.55
CA LEU A 75 14.87 -5.26 0.54
C LEU A 75 14.04 -5.98 -0.55
N HIS A 76 14.61 -6.17 -1.75
CA HIS A 76 13.89 -6.77 -2.88
C HIS A 76 13.62 -8.28 -2.74
N LYS A 77 14.15 -8.93 -1.69
CA LYS A 77 13.89 -10.34 -1.38
C LYS A 77 13.10 -10.51 -0.08
N ASN A 78 13.15 -9.52 0.82
CA ASN A 78 12.46 -9.57 2.10
C ASN A 78 11.09 -8.88 1.96
N HIS A 79 10.04 -9.70 1.89
CA HIS A 79 8.65 -9.25 1.86
C HIS A 79 8.34 -8.21 2.95
N SER A 80 8.64 -8.53 4.21
CA SER A 80 8.28 -7.71 5.38
C SER A 80 8.94 -6.33 5.30
N SER A 81 10.24 -6.30 4.98
CA SER A 81 11.01 -5.06 4.85
C SER A 81 10.54 -4.21 3.68
N LEU A 82 10.26 -4.84 2.53
CA LEU A 82 9.70 -4.14 1.37
C LEU A 82 8.33 -3.54 1.69
N GLN A 83 7.45 -4.28 2.35
CA GLN A 83 6.10 -3.81 2.69
C GLN A 83 6.14 -2.65 3.69
N LEU A 84 7.04 -2.68 4.68
CA LEU A 84 7.24 -1.56 5.59
C LEU A 84 7.66 -0.28 4.84
N VAL A 85 8.59 -0.41 3.90
CA VAL A 85 9.03 0.72 3.05
C VAL A 85 7.89 1.23 2.17
N VAL A 86 7.10 0.34 1.56
CA VAL A 86 5.94 0.72 0.73
C VAL A 86 4.89 1.48 1.56
N VAL A 87 4.56 1.01 2.77
CA VAL A 87 3.62 1.70 3.67
C VAL A 87 4.13 3.08 4.05
N PHE A 88 5.44 3.22 4.30
CA PHE A 88 6.05 4.52 4.57
C PHE A 88 5.95 5.47 3.36
N ILE A 89 6.20 4.97 2.14
CA ILE A 89 6.03 5.75 0.91
C ILE A 89 4.57 6.18 0.73
N LEU A 90 3.61 5.29 0.98
CA LEU A 90 2.18 5.60 0.89
C LEU A 90 1.75 6.64 1.93
N LEU A 91 2.33 6.63 3.13
CA LEU A 91 2.13 7.67 4.13
C LEU A 91 2.65 9.03 3.64
N LEU A 92 3.86 9.07 3.05
CA LEU A 92 4.40 10.29 2.46
C LEU A 92 3.54 10.82 1.30
N LEU A 93 2.99 9.92 0.47
CA LEU A 93 2.06 10.27 -0.59
C LEU A 93 0.73 10.81 -0.04
N LEU A 94 0.22 10.29 1.07
CA LEU A 94 -0.94 10.88 1.75
C LEU A 94 -0.63 12.29 2.24
N VAL A 95 0.52 12.50 2.89
CA VAL A 95 0.95 13.83 3.36
C VAL A 95 1.08 14.79 2.17
N TRP A 96 1.65 14.34 1.05
CA TRP A 96 1.69 15.13 -0.18
C TRP A 96 0.26 15.46 -0.66
N ARG A 97 -0.62 14.47 -0.74
CA ARG A 97 -2.01 14.68 -1.16
C ARG A 97 -2.74 15.73 -0.31
N ILE A 98 -2.52 15.73 1.01
CA ILE A 98 -3.05 16.75 1.92
C ILE A 98 -2.49 18.14 1.56
N LYS A 99 -1.18 18.24 1.30
CA LYS A 99 -0.52 19.51 0.93
C LYS A 99 -0.91 20.04 -0.45
N LEU A 100 -1.30 19.18 -1.39
CA LEU A 100 -1.73 19.59 -2.72
C LEU A 100 -2.96 20.52 -2.67
N GLN A 101 -3.88 20.30 -1.71
CA GLN A 101 -5.12 21.08 -1.48
C GLN A 101 -6.01 21.35 -2.71
N LYS A 102 -5.70 20.74 -3.85
CA LYS A 102 -6.33 20.95 -5.15
C LYS A 102 -6.77 19.60 -5.72
N PRO A 103 -7.86 19.58 -6.51
CA PRO A 103 -8.24 18.38 -7.22
C PRO A 103 -7.10 17.94 -8.15
N LEU A 104 -6.87 16.62 -8.21
CA LEU A 104 -5.88 16.06 -9.12
C LEU A 104 -6.26 16.39 -10.57
N SER A 105 -5.26 16.76 -11.37
CA SER A 105 -5.44 17.15 -12.77
C SER A 105 -4.25 16.74 -13.62
N LEU A 106 -4.51 16.27 -14.84
CA LEU A 106 -3.45 15.93 -15.82
C LEU A 106 -2.60 17.13 -16.24
N GLY A 107 -3.11 18.36 -16.10
CA GLY A 107 -2.33 19.57 -16.40
C GLY A 107 -1.37 19.98 -15.28
N SER A 108 -1.47 19.36 -14.10
CA SER A 108 -0.62 19.67 -12.95
C SER A 108 0.54 18.69 -12.88
N ARG A 109 1.78 19.18 -13.08
CA ARG A 109 2.99 18.36 -12.93
C ARG A 109 3.06 17.68 -11.57
N ALA A 110 2.69 18.38 -10.50
CA ALA A 110 2.67 17.82 -9.14
C ALA A 110 1.66 16.67 -9.00
N SER A 111 0.48 16.77 -9.63
CA SER A 111 -0.52 15.70 -9.63
C SER A 111 -0.06 14.49 -10.43
N LEU A 112 0.62 14.70 -11.56
CA LEU A 112 1.20 13.62 -12.35
C LEU A 112 2.30 12.89 -11.58
N ILE A 113 3.22 13.60 -10.93
CA ILE A 113 4.28 12.97 -10.12
C ILE A 113 3.68 12.19 -8.95
N TYR A 114 2.66 12.75 -8.28
CA TYR A 114 1.92 12.03 -7.24
C TYR A 114 1.28 10.74 -7.79
N LEU A 115 0.60 10.79 -8.94
CA LEU A 115 -0.03 9.62 -9.54
C LEU A 115 0.97 8.54 -9.95
N VAL A 116 2.09 8.93 -10.57
CA VAL A 116 3.17 8.00 -10.94
C VAL A 116 3.78 7.39 -9.68
N GLY A 117 4.05 8.19 -8.65
CA GLY A 117 4.54 7.72 -7.34
C GLY A 117 3.58 6.73 -6.69
N LEU A 118 2.28 7.03 -6.68
CA LEU A 118 1.24 6.14 -6.15
C LEU A 118 1.14 4.84 -6.95
N GLY A 119 1.17 4.91 -8.28
CA GLY A 119 1.17 3.74 -9.16
C GLY A 119 2.39 2.84 -8.92
N MET A 120 3.59 3.41 -8.77
CA MET A 120 4.79 2.65 -8.42
C MET A 120 4.69 2.01 -7.04
N ALA A 121 4.19 2.74 -6.04
CA ALA A 121 4.00 2.21 -4.69
C ALA A 121 3.00 1.03 -4.69
N VAL A 122 1.91 1.12 -5.44
CA VAL A 122 0.96 0.01 -5.65
C VAL A 122 1.63 -1.16 -6.37
N GLY A 123 2.47 -0.90 -7.38
CA GLY A 123 3.24 -1.96 -8.05
C GLY A 123 4.17 -2.71 -7.08
N PHE A 124 4.91 -1.98 -6.25
CA PHE A 124 5.76 -2.58 -5.21
C PHE A 124 4.97 -3.29 -4.11
N LEU A 125 3.76 -2.81 -3.79
CA LEU A 125 2.84 -3.48 -2.87
C LEU A 125 2.50 -4.89 -3.39
N PHE A 126 2.12 -5.02 -4.67
CA PHE A 126 1.86 -6.33 -5.30
C PHE A 126 3.12 -7.21 -5.34
N TYR A 127 4.27 -6.65 -5.70
CA TYR A 127 5.52 -7.40 -5.70
C TYR A 127 5.90 -7.91 -4.31
N GLY A 128 5.77 -7.09 -3.27
CA GLY A 128 5.98 -7.50 -1.89
C GLY A 128 4.99 -8.56 -1.43
N SER A 129 3.73 -8.50 -1.88
CA SER A 129 2.73 -9.53 -1.59
C SER A 129 3.06 -10.86 -2.27
N HIS A 130 3.57 -10.82 -3.50
CA HIS A 130 4.08 -12.00 -4.20
C HIS A 130 5.23 -12.66 -3.43
N LEU A 131 6.22 -11.89 -2.96
CA LEU A 131 7.29 -12.41 -2.11
C LEU A 131 6.75 -13.06 -0.83
N GLY A 132 5.77 -12.43 -0.17
CA GLY A 132 5.17 -12.96 1.05
C GLY A 132 4.50 -14.32 0.85
N ALA A 133 3.80 -14.49 -0.28
CA ALA A 133 3.22 -15.78 -0.62
C ALA A 133 4.29 -16.86 -0.89
N ILE A 134 5.47 -16.50 -1.45
CA ILE A 134 6.60 -17.43 -1.69
C ILE A 134 7.14 -17.90 -0.35
N SER A 135 7.42 -16.97 0.58
CA SER A 135 7.89 -17.30 1.92
C SER A 135 6.93 -18.20 2.70
N SER A 136 5.62 -18.11 2.42
CA SER A 136 4.60 -18.94 3.05
C SER A 136 4.41 -20.33 2.43
N GLY A 137 5.12 -20.66 1.33
CA GLY A 137 4.98 -21.93 0.63
C GLY A 137 3.65 -22.13 -0.09
N ARG A 138 2.96 -21.03 -0.45
CA ARG A 138 1.61 -21.04 -1.06
C ARG A 138 1.63 -20.80 -2.58
N PHE A 139 2.65 -21.31 -3.25
CA PHE A 139 2.85 -21.22 -4.71
C PHE A 139 2.87 -22.59 -5.38
#